data_AF-A0A961TB33-F1
#
_entry.id   AF-A0A961TB33-F1
#
_cell.length_a   1.000
_cell.length_b   1.000
_cell.length_c   1.000
_cell.angle_alpha   90.00
_cell.angle_beta   90.00
_cell.angle_gamma   90.00
#
_symmetry.space_group_name_H-M   'P 1'
#
loop_
_entity.id
_entity.type
_entity.pdbx_description
1 polymer ?
#
loop_
_entity_poly.entity_id
_entity_poly.type
_entity_poly.pdbx_seq_one_letter_code
_entity_poly.pdbx_strand_id
1 'polypeptide(L)'
;MVDFSKVRAIDFHTHAEEPCGCHADDGYDDLQSTMAKYFGAPWQHPPTIPQTAAHYREQNIAAVIFPVDAERETGYRRYKNEEVAELAAE
;
A
#
# COMPACT_ATOMS: atom_id res chain seq x y z
N MET A 1 9.09 -2.29 16.48
CA MET A 1 10.21 -1.72 15.72
C MET A 1 11.04 -2.86 15.13
N VAL A 2 11.43 -2.75 13.86
CA VAL A 2 12.11 -3.84 13.11
C VAL A 2 13.56 -4.02 13.58
N ASP A 3 14.00 -5.26 13.75
CA ASP A 3 15.40 -5.62 13.99
C ASP A 3 16.10 -5.91 12.66
N PHE A 4 16.79 -4.91 12.12
CA PHE A 4 17.44 -5.00 10.81
C PHE A 4 18.59 -6.01 10.74
N SER A 5 19.10 -6.50 11.88
CA SER A 5 20.11 -7.56 11.89
C SER A 5 19.53 -8.96 11.65
N LYS A 6 18.20 -9.10 11.77
CA LYS A 6 17.48 -10.39 11.71
C LYS A 6 16.61 -10.56 10.48
N VAL A 7 16.33 -9.50 9.73
CA VAL A 7 15.55 -9.58 8.49
C VAL A 7 16.42 -10.11 7.35
N ARG A 8 15.81 -10.91 6.48
CA ARG A 8 16.45 -11.53 5.31
C ARG A 8 16.78 -10.49 4.22
N ALA A 9 15.92 -9.50 4.05
CA ALA A 9 16.05 -8.46 3.05
C ALA A 9 15.26 -7.20 3.45
N ILE A 10 15.50 -6.12 2.73
CA ILE A 10 14.71 -4.89 2.78
C ILE A 10 14.22 -4.60 1.36
N ASP A 11 12.90 -4.56 1.19
CA ASP A 11 12.28 -4.00 0.00
C ASP A 11 12.11 -2.49 0.19
N PHE A 12 12.84 -1.72 -0.62
CA PHE A 12 12.98 -0.28 -0.42
C PHE A 12 11.93 0.54 -1.17
N HIS A 13 11.06 -0.08 -1.98
CA HIS A 13 10.02 0.63 -2.71
C HIS A 13 8.77 -0.24 -2.84
N THR A 14 7.81 -0.03 -1.94
CA THR A 14 6.51 -0.69 -2.01
C THR A 14 5.39 0.31 -1.94
N HIS A 15 4.25 -0.10 -2.48
CA HIS A 15 2.98 0.59 -2.31
C HIS A 15 2.01 -0.39 -1.67
N ALA A 16 1.20 0.11 -0.76
CA ALA A 16 0.06 -0.59 -0.22
C ALA A 16 -1.17 0.26 -0.46
N GLU A 17 -2.32 -0.39 -0.59
CA GLU A 17 -3.61 0.26 -0.65
C GLU A 17 -3.88 1.07 0.61
N GLU A 18 -4.90 1.92 0.50
CA GLU A 18 -5.34 2.90 1.47
C GLU A 18 -5.17 2.47 2.94
N PRO A 19 -4.76 3.40 3.81
CA PRO A 19 -4.68 3.14 5.24
C PRO A 19 -6.01 2.63 5.85
N CYS A 20 -7.17 2.86 5.23
CA CYS A 20 -8.46 2.52 5.83
C CYS A 20 -9.62 2.12 4.90
N GLY A 21 -9.47 2.10 3.57
CA GLY A 21 -10.59 1.82 2.65
C GLY A 21 -11.75 2.82 2.76
N CYS A 22 -11.47 4.02 3.25
CA CYS A 22 -12.46 5.07 3.53
C CYS A 22 -12.11 6.32 2.71
N HIS A 23 -12.32 6.25 1.39
CA HIS A 23 -12.30 7.41 0.51
C HIS A 23 -13.72 7.82 0.11
N ALA A 24 -13.85 9.04 -0.42
CA ALA A 24 -15.11 9.46 -1.02
C ALA A 24 -15.34 8.67 -2.32
N ASP A 25 -16.58 8.49 -2.73
CA ASP A 25 -16.90 7.94 -4.06
C ASP A 25 -16.46 8.95 -5.14
N ASP A 26 -15.19 8.88 -5.51
CA ASP A 26 -14.47 9.78 -6.43
C ASP A 26 -14.03 9.05 -7.72
N GLY A 27 -14.45 7.79 -7.89
CA GLY A 27 -14.08 6.93 -9.02
C GLY A 27 -12.74 6.21 -8.86
N TYR A 28 -12.09 6.29 -7.69
CA TYR A 28 -10.82 5.58 -7.46
C TYR A 28 -10.98 4.04 -7.48
N ASP A 29 -12.08 3.53 -6.93
CA ASP A 29 -12.40 2.09 -6.94
C ASP A 29 -12.58 1.54 -8.37
N ASP A 30 -13.25 2.31 -9.23
CA ASP A 30 -13.43 1.96 -10.63
C ASP A 30 -12.09 1.94 -11.38
N LEU A 31 -11.20 2.89 -11.09
CA LEU A 31 -9.84 2.89 -11.62
C LEU A 31 -9.08 1.63 -11.17
N GLN A 32 -9.07 1.33 -9.86
CA GLN A 32 -8.34 0.19 -9.31
C GLN A 32 -8.85 -1.15 -9.87
N SER A 33 -10.17 -1.35 -9.89
CA SER A 33 -10.76 -2.57 -10.40
C SER A 33 -10.57 -2.74 -11.91
N THR A 34 -10.55 -1.64 -12.68
CA THR A 34 -10.26 -1.67 -14.12
C THR A 34 -8.78 -1.97 -14.38
N MET A 35 -7.88 -1.36 -13.60
CA MET A 35 -6.45 -1.64 -13.65
C MET A 35 -6.16 -3.11 -13.33
N ALA A 36 -6.76 -3.65 -12.27
CA ALA A 36 -6.65 -5.05 -11.90
C ALA A 36 -7.07 -5.99 -13.04
N LYS A 37 -8.22 -5.73 -13.68
CA LYS A 37 -8.70 -6.50 -14.84
C LYS A 37 -7.74 -6.40 -16.02
N TYR A 38 -7.26 -5.19 -16.33
CA TYR A 38 -6.37 -4.95 -17.46
C TYR A 38 -5.02 -5.69 -17.30
N PHE A 39 -4.43 -5.64 -16.11
CA PHE A 39 -3.14 -6.29 -15.84
C PHE A 39 -3.27 -7.77 -15.42
N GLY A 40 -4.49 -8.31 -15.33
CA GLY A 40 -4.72 -9.68 -14.89
C GLY A 40 -4.28 -9.92 -13.44
N ALA A 41 -4.43 -8.91 -12.57
CA ALA A 41 -4.11 -9.03 -11.16
C ALA A 41 -5.03 -10.06 -10.49
N PRO A 42 -4.52 -10.87 -9.55
CA PRO A 42 -5.34 -11.87 -8.86
C PRO A 42 -6.21 -11.27 -7.73
N TRP A 43 -6.28 -9.95 -7.63
CA TRP A 43 -7.06 -9.19 -6.66
C TRP A 43 -7.86 -8.09 -7.37
N GLN A 44 -8.98 -7.66 -6.79
CA GLN A 44 -9.80 -6.57 -7.34
C GLN A 44 -9.29 -5.20 -6.92
N HIS A 45 -8.71 -5.12 -5.72
CA HIS A 45 -8.06 -3.93 -5.16
C HIS A 45 -6.68 -4.34 -4.64
N PRO A 46 -5.67 -3.46 -4.68
CA PRO A 46 -4.36 -3.72 -4.08
C PRO A 46 -4.49 -4.09 -2.59
N PRO A 47 -3.51 -4.79 -1.99
CA PRO A 47 -3.55 -5.15 -0.58
C PRO A 47 -3.34 -3.94 0.33
N THR A 48 -4.03 -3.88 1.47
CA THR A 48 -3.85 -2.83 2.50
C THR A 48 -2.47 -2.89 3.16
N ILE A 49 -2.09 -1.86 3.93
CA ILE A 49 -0.84 -1.84 4.71
C ILE A 49 -0.71 -3.07 5.63
N PRO A 50 -1.72 -3.45 6.45
CA PRO A 50 -1.64 -4.65 7.28
C PRO A 50 -1.48 -5.95 6.50
N GLN A 51 -2.17 -6.10 5.37
CA GLN A 51 -2.06 -7.28 4.51
C GLN A 51 -0.67 -7.38 3.87
N THR A 52 -0.16 -6.25 3.38
CA THR A 52 1.20 -6.12 2.86
C THR A 52 2.23 -6.47 3.94
N ALA A 53 2.08 -5.93 5.15
CA ALA A 53 2.96 -6.22 6.27
C ALA A 53 2.94 -7.70 6.67
N ALA A 54 1.77 -8.35 6.68
CA ALA A 54 1.65 -9.78 6.94
C ALA A 54 2.40 -10.61 5.89
N HIS A 55 2.24 -10.29 4.60
CA HIS A 55 2.95 -10.94 3.51
C HIS A 55 4.47 -10.88 3.70
N TYR A 56 5.02 -9.69 3.93
CA TYR A 56 6.47 -9.51 4.12
C TYR A 56 7.00 -10.21 5.39
N ARG A 57 6.19 -10.26 6.47
CA ARG A 57 6.54 -10.99 7.71
C ARG A 57 6.68 -12.48 7.46
N GLU A 58 5.83 -13.10 6.64
CA GLU A 58 5.94 -14.52 6.28
C GLU A 58 7.28 -14.87 5.62
N GLN A 59 7.88 -13.92 4.91
CA GLN A 59 9.16 -14.08 4.21
C GLN A 59 10.36 -13.60 5.03
N ASN A 60 10.14 -13.07 6.24
CA ASN A 60 11.13 -12.38 7.07
C ASN A 60 11.82 -11.21 6.34
N ILE A 61 11.04 -10.37 5.66
CA ILE A 61 11.53 -9.20 4.91
C ILE A 61 10.93 -7.93 5.53
N ALA A 62 11.72 -6.85 5.58
CA ALA A 62 11.22 -5.52 5.92
C ALA A 62 10.82 -4.77 4.65
N ALA A 63 9.78 -3.93 4.72
CA ALA A 63 9.31 -3.14 3.59
C ALA A 63 9.26 -1.65 3.93
N VAL A 64 9.58 -0.80 2.95
CA VAL A 64 9.39 0.65 2.99
C VAL A 64 8.18 1.00 2.13
N ILE A 65 7.10 1.44 2.77
CA ILE A 65 5.82 1.73 2.12
C ILE A 65 5.70 3.22 1.81
N PHE A 66 5.40 3.55 0.55
CA PHE A 66 5.13 4.91 0.10
C PHE A 66 3.69 5.10 -0.35
N PRO A 67 3.03 6.22 0.01
CA PRO A 67 1.81 6.63 -0.67
C PRO A 67 2.13 7.00 -2.13
N VAL A 68 1.17 6.80 -3.03
CA VAL A 68 1.31 7.17 -4.45
C VAL A 68 1.01 8.66 -4.61
N ASP A 69 1.96 9.44 -5.13
CA ASP A 69 1.79 10.87 -5.40
C ASP A 69 1.21 11.09 -6.81
N ALA A 70 -0.11 10.93 -6.93
CA ALA A 70 -0.83 11.08 -8.21
C ALA A 70 -1.88 12.21 -8.20
N GLU A 71 -2.16 12.82 -7.05
CA GLU A 71 -3.28 13.75 -6.84
C GLU A 71 -3.31 14.91 -7.85
N ARG A 72 -2.14 15.45 -8.22
CA ARG A 72 -2.04 16.54 -9.20
C ARG A 72 -2.64 16.18 -10.56
N GLU A 73 -2.44 14.94 -11.02
CA GLU A 73 -2.81 14.51 -12.37
C GLU A 73 -4.14 13.76 -12.39
N THR A 74 -4.49 13.07 -11.29
CA THR A 74 -5.70 12.23 -11.22
C THR A 74 -6.84 12.86 -10.43
N GLY A 75 -6.55 13.82 -9.54
CA GLY A 75 -7.52 14.36 -8.58
C GLY A 75 -7.84 13.43 -7.41
N TYR A 76 -7.34 12.20 -7.38
CA TYR A 76 -7.55 11.29 -6.25
C TYR A 76 -6.78 11.76 -5.02
N ARG A 77 -7.43 11.63 -3.86
CA ARG A 77 -6.89 12.08 -2.58
C ARG A 77 -5.49 11.51 -2.34
N ARG A 78 -4.55 12.38 -2.00
CA ARG A 78 -3.27 11.96 -1.43
C ARG A 78 -3.39 11.63 0.05
N TYR A 79 -2.76 10.53 0.48
CA TYR A 79 -2.61 10.20 1.90
C TYR A 79 -1.45 10.94 2.54
N LYS A 80 -1.65 11.34 3.80
CA LYS A 80 -0.59 11.93 4.62
C LYS A 80 0.44 10.87 4.99
N ASN A 81 1.71 11.26 5.01
CA ASN A 81 2.79 10.36 5.39
C ASN A 81 2.64 9.88 6.84
N GLU A 82 2.07 10.71 7.70
CA GLU A 82 1.80 10.40 9.11
C GLU A 82 0.80 9.25 9.26
N GLU A 83 -0.28 9.22 8.46
CA GLU A 83 -1.27 8.13 8.46
C GLU A 83 -0.63 6.80 8.05
N VAL A 84 0.27 6.83 7.05
CA VAL A 84 1.04 5.65 6.63
C VAL A 84 2.01 5.20 7.72
N ALA A 85 2.69 6.16 8.37
CA ALA A 85 3.66 5.87 9.43
C ALA A 85 3.00 5.28 10.69
N GLU A 86 1.79 5.73 11.04
CA GLU A 86 1.00 5.20 12.14
C GLU A 86 0.67 3.72 11.92
N LEU A 87 0.16 3.35 10.74
CA LEU A 87 -0.14 1.96 10.42
C LEU A 87 1.11 1.10 10.25
N ALA A 88 2.20 1.65 9.72
CA ALA A 88 3.46 0.93 9.62
C ALA A 88 4.09 0.62 11.00
N ALA A 89 3.67 1.33 12.05
CA ALA A 89 4.13 1.10 13.41
C ALA A 89 3.40 -0.04 14.15
N GLU A 90 2.28 -0.54 13.61
CA GLU A 90 1.52 -1.69 14.13
C GLU A 90 2.21 -3.04 13.89
#